data_AF-A0A7W1FGQ5-F1
#
_entry.id   AF-A0A7W1FGQ5-F1
#
_cell.length_a   1.000
_cell.length_b   1.000
_cell.length_c   1.000
_cell.angle_alpha   90.00
_cell.angle_beta   90.00
_cell.angle_gamma   90.00
#
_symmetry.space_group_name_H-M   'P 1'
#
loop_
_entity.id
_entity.type
_entity.pdbx_description
1 polymer ?
#
loop_
_entity_poly.entity_id
_entity_poly.type
_entity_poly.pdbx_seq_one_letter_code
_entity_poly.pdbx_strand_id
1 'polypeptide(L)' 'MTAKTNLKKSTEPLSCTSKTSLTKEQLLQMYHFVKLTRMFDEMTVKLKRQAKLTGGVFTSLGQE' A
#
# COMPACT_ATOMS: atom_id res chain seq x y z
N MET A 1 13.85 0.32 -31.41
CA MET A 1 12.44 0.67 -31.63
C MET A 1 11.82 0.95 -30.27
N THR A 2 11.50 2.21 -30.02
CA THR A 2 11.12 2.77 -28.72
C THR A 2 9.61 2.67 -28.50
N ALA A 3 9.17 1.86 -27.53
CA ALA A 3 7.78 1.86 -27.07
C ALA A 3 7.56 3.05 -26.13
N LYS A 4 7.15 4.20 -26.69
CA LYS A 4 6.67 5.33 -25.90
C LYS A 4 5.33 4.95 -25.28
N THR A 5 5.33 4.55 -24.01
CA THR A 5 4.09 4.35 -23.25
C THR A 5 3.40 5.70 -23.07
N ASN A 6 2.23 5.85 -23.69
CA ASN A 6 1.41 7.04 -23.59
C ASN A 6 0.75 7.05 -22.20
N LEU A 7 1.48 7.53 -21.18
CA LEU A 7 0.96 7.67 -19.84
C LEU A 7 0.13 8.95 -19.78
N LYS A 8 -1.16 8.83 -20.11
CA LYS A 8 -2.13 9.92 -19.98
C LYS A 8 -2.32 10.23 -18.49
N LYS A 9 -1.59 11.21 -17.98
CA LYS A 9 -1.70 11.69 -16.60
C LYS A 9 -3.08 12.31 -16.42
N SER A 10 -3.88 11.80 -15.50
CA SER A 10 -5.17 12.43 -15.14
C SER A 10 -4.90 13.81 -14.55
N THR A 11 -5.55 14.83 -15.10
CA THR A 11 -5.48 16.23 -14.64
C THR A 11 -6.28 16.47 -13.37
N GLU A 12 -7.16 15.53 -13.00
CA GLU A 12 -7.94 15.60 -11.77
C GLU A 12 -7.23 14.87 -10.63
N PRO A 13 -7.28 15.41 -9.40
CA PRO A 13 -6.77 14.70 -8.24
C PRO A 13 -7.52 13.37 -8.12
N LEU A 14 -6.77 12.28 -7.94
CA LEU A 14 -7.32 10.95 -7.70
C LEU A 14 -8.07 10.99 -6.36
N SER A 15 -9.34 11.35 -6.41
CA SER A 15 -10.26 11.24 -5.28
C SER A 15 -10.53 9.76 -5.02
N CYS A 16 -10.69 9.38 -3.75
CA CYS A 16 -11.22 8.07 -3.35
C CYS A 16 -12.70 7.98 -3.75
N THR A 17 -12.98 8.04 -5.05
CA THR A 17 -14.34 8.01 -5.59
C THR A 17 -14.98 6.67 -5.28
N SER A 18 -16.22 6.69 -4.79
CA SER A 18 -17.04 5.49 -4.59
C SER A 18 -17.30 4.70 -5.89
N LYS A 19 -16.92 5.26 -7.04
CA LYS A 19 -16.95 4.64 -8.36
C LYS A 19 -15.54 4.13 -8.69
N THR A 20 -15.33 2.83 -8.53
CA THR A 20 -14.10 2.16 -8.96
C THR A 20 -14.45 1.16 -10.08
N SER A 21 -13.51 0.96 -11.00
CA SER A 21 -13.64 -0.06 -12.04
C SER A 21 -13.31 -1.48 -11.54
N LEU A 22 -12.97 -1.63 -10.26
CA LEU A 22 -12.53 -2.90 -9.66
C LEU A 22 -13.72 -3.80 -9.34
N THR A 23 -13.54 -5.11 -9.55
CA THR A 23 -14.50 -6.10 -9.07
C THR A 23 -14.44 -6.21 -7.55
N LYS A 24 -15.51 -6.70 -6.93
CA LYS A 24 -15.58 -6.90 -5.47
C LYS A 24 -14.44 -7.79 -4.95
N GLU A 25 -14.07 -8.82 -5.72
CA GLU A 25 -12.98 -9.75 -5.38
C GLU A 25 -11.62 -9.04 -5.37
N GLN A 26 -11.34 -8.20 -6.38
CA GLN A 26 -10.12 -7.40 -6.44
C GLN A 26 -10.03 -6.40 -5.28
N LEU A 27 -11.18 -5.83 -4.88
CA LEU A 27 -11.24 -4.92 -3.74
C LEU A 27 -11.00 -5.63 -2.41
N LEU A 28 -11.53 -6.85 -2.24
CA LEU A 28 -11.25 -7.71 -1.08
C LEU A 28 -9.78 -8.12 -1.03
N GLN A 29 -9.20 -8.47 -2.17
CA GLN A 29 -7.79 -8.83 -2.28
C GLN A 29 -6.87 -7.66 -1.93
N MET A 30 -7.16 -6.45 -2.45
CA MET A 30 -6.47 -5.22 -2.06
C MET A 30 -6.56 -4.98 -0.56
N TYR A 31 -7.77 -5.02 0.00
CA TYR A 31 -7.98 -4.83 1.44
C TYR A 31 -7.18 -5.84 2.28
N HIS A 32 -7.14 -7.10 1.84
CA HIS A 32 -6.35 -8.14 2.50
C HIS A 32 -4.86 -7.77 2.56
N PHE A 33 -4.26 -7.35 1.44
CA PHE A 33 -2.84 -6.98 1.40
C PHE A 33 -2.54 -5.71 2.19
N VAL A 34 -3.37 -4.68 2.08
CA VAL A 34 -3.21 -3.43 2.87
C VAL A 34 -3.26 -3.75 4.36
N LYS A 35 -4.26 -4.52 4.79
CA LYS A 35 -4.37 -4.91 6.20
C LYS A 35 -3.18 -5.75 6.68
N LEU A 36 -2.69 -6.66 5.84
CA LEU A 36 -1.53 -7.49 6.15
C LEU A 36 -0.28 -6.63 6.37
N THR A 37 -0.03 -5.66 5.49
CA THR A 37 1.09 -4.71 5.63
C THR A 37 0.99 -3.91 6.93
N ARG A 38 -0.19 -3.36 7.27
CA ARG A 38 -0.42 -2.67 8.55
C ARG A 38 -0.05 -3.54 9.75
N MET A 39 -0.55 -4.78 9.78
CA MET A 39 -0.30 -5.70 10.89
C MET A 39 1.19 -6.04 11.01
N PHE A 40 1.86 -6.23 9.87
CA PHE A 40 3.29 -6.52 9.83
C PHE A 40 4.13 -5.35 10.37
N ASP A 41 3.83 -4.12 9.96
CA ASP A 41 4.52 -2.91 10.42
C ASP A 41 4.35 -2.73 11.94
N GLU A 42 3.13 -2.91 12.45
CA GLU A 42 2.84 -2.82 13.88
C GLU A 42 3.62 -3.87 14.70
N MET A 43 3.69 -5.12 14.22
CA MET A 43 4.47 -6.17 14.87
C MET A 43 5.95 -5.87 14.85
N THR A 44 6.48 -5.38 13.73
CA THR A 44 7.90 -5.06 13.55
C THR A 44 8.33 -3.93 14.49
N VAL A 45 7.51 -2.88 14.62
CA VAL A 45 7.75 -1.79 15.58
C VAL A 45 7.74 -2.31 17.03
N LYS A 46 6.79 -3.19 17.39
CA LYS A 46 6.75 -3.81 18.73
C LYS A 46 8.01 -4.61 19.01
N LEU A 47 8.45 -5.45 18.08
CA LEU A 47 9.67 -6.25 18.21
C LEU A 47 10.92 -5.37 18.31
N LYS A 48 10.96 -4.26 17.57
CA LYS A 48 12.06 -3.31 17.64
C LYS A 48 12.17 -2.65 19.01
N ARG A 49 11.04 -2.24 19.60
CA ARG A 49 10.99 -1.70 20.97
C ARG A 49 11.43 -2.71 22.02
N GLN A 50 11.24 -4.00 21.77
CA GLN A 50 11.72 -5.09 22.63
C GLN A 50 13.18 -5.46 22.38
N ALA A 51 13.91 -4.71 21.54
CA ALA A 51 15.28 -4.99 21.12
C ALA A 51 15.47 -6.39 20.49
N LYS A 52 14.38 -7.03 20.03
CA LYS A 52 14.41 -8.35 19.38
C LYS A 52 14.82 -8.26 17.91
N LEU A 53 14.80 -7.06 17.33
CA LEU A 53 15.16 -6.80 15.95
C LEU A 53 16.34 -5.81 15.89
N THR A 54 17.42 -6.26 15.25
CA THR A 54 18.61 -5.46 14.97
C THR A 54 18.41 -4.61 13.70
N GLY A 55 19.07 -3.45 13.61
CA GLY A 55 18.91 -2.51 12.49
C GLY A 55 17.75 -1.51 12.63
N GLY A 56 17.55 -0.69 11.59
CA GLY A 56 16.46 0.28 11.51
C GLY A 56 15.14 -0.37 11.09
N VAL A 57 14.01 0.15 11.57
CA VAL A 57 12.68 -0.24 11.11
C VAL A 57 12.05 0.94 10.39
N PHE A 58 11.58 0.69 9.17
CA PHE A 58 10.86 1.65 8.34
C PHE A 58 9.45 1.11 8.12
N THR A 59 8.47 1.98 8.29
CA THR A 59 7.04 1.62 8.18
C THR A 59 6.40 2.38 7.04
N SER A 60 5.46 1.74 6.37
CA SER A 60 4.69 2.28 5.24
C SER A 60 3.39 2.95 5.70
N LEU A 61 3.26 3.26 6.99
CA LEU A 61 2.03 3.73 7.62
C LEU A 61 1.43 4.93 6.86
N GLY A 62 0.25 4.72 6.28
CA GLY A 62 -0.47 5.75 5.51
C GLY A 62 -0.12 5.84 4.03
N GLN A 63 0.78 5.00 3.52
CA GLN A 63 1.08 4.84 2.08
C GLN A 63 0.57 3.52 1.48
N GLU A 64 -0.06 2.70 2.32
CA GLU A 64 -0.72 1.44 1.99
C GLU A 64 -2.15 1.67 1.49
#